data_AF-A0A1J5PRN3-F1
#
_entry.id   AF-A0A1J5PRN3-F1
#
_cell.length_a   1.000
_cell.length_b   1.000
_cell.length_c   1.000
_cell.angle_alpha   90.00
_cell.angle_beta   90.00
_cell.angle_gamma   90.00
#
_symmetry.space_group_name_H-M   'P 1'
#
loop_
_entity.id
_entity.type
_entity.pdbx_description
1 polymer ?
#
loop_
_entity_poly.entity_id
_entity_poly.type
_entity_poly.pdbx_seq_one_letter_code
_entity_poly.pdbx_strand_id
1 'polypeptide(L)'
;MVHQPSGGFQGQATDIMLHAQEILNLKKRLNEIYVKHTGQTYKAIEDALERDKFLTAEMARDFGIVDKVIDKRSEDPAAAAKTGVT
;
A
#
# COMPACT_ATOMS: atom_id res chain seq x y z
N MET A 1 6.75 2.93 1.28
CA MET A 1 6.83 3.29 -0.14
C MET A 1 5.66 2.63 -0.84
N VAL A 2 4.99 3.34 -1.74
CA VAL A 2 3.93 2.77 -2.60
C VAL A 2 4.32 2.97 -4.06
N HIS A 3 3.96 2.01 -4.90
CA HIS A 3 4.23 2.06 -6.34
C HIS A 3 3.30 1.12 -7.12
N GLN A 4 3.31 1.27 -8.44
CA GLN A 4 2.60 0.42 -9.37
C GLN A 4 3.25 -0.97 -9.45
N PRO A 5 2.49 -2.01 -9.84
CA PRO A 5 3.09 -3.31 -10.12
C PRO A 5 4.10 -3.20 -11.27
N SER A 6 5.19 -3.96 -11.16
CA SER A 6 6.20 -4.09 -12.21
C SER A 6 6.09 -5.46 -12.87
N GLY A 7 6.42 -5.53 -14.16
CA GLY A 7 6.43 -6.78 -14.91
C GLY A 7 7.32 -6.69 -16.14
N GLY A 8 7.74 -7.84 -16.64
CA GLY A 8 8.51 -7.96 -17.88
C GLY A 8 8.20 -9.30 -18.52
N PHE A 9 8.05 -9.30 -19.84
CA PHE A 9 7.74 -10.51 -20.60
C PHE A 9 8.38 -10.43 -21.99
N GLN A 10 8.75 -11.58 -22.54
CA GLN A 10 9.26 -11.74 -23.89
C GLN A 10 8.62 -13.00 -24.49
N GLY A 11 8.20 -12.94 -25.76
CA GLY A 11 7.56 -14.07 -26.42
C GLY A 11 6.90 -13.66 -27.73
N GLN A 12 5.90 -14.43 -28.17
CA GLN A 12 5.10 -14.06 -29.33
C GLN A 12 4.33 -12.76 -29.06
N ALA A 13 4.03 -12.01 -30.12
CA ALA A 13 3.30 -10.74 -30.01
C ALA A 13 1.95 -10.91 -29.27
N THR A 14 1.23 -12.01 -29.52
CA THR A 14 -0.02 -12.34 -28.83
C THR A 14 0.17 -12.50 -27.33
N ASP A 15 1.22 -13.22 -26.91
CA ASP A 15 1.51 -13.43 -25.49
C ASP A 15 1.93 -12.13 -24.81
N ILE A 16 2.75 -11.30 -25.47
CA ILE A 16 3.13 -9.97 -24.97
C ILE A 16 1.87 -9.12 -24.72
N MET A 17 0.91 -9.14 -25.65
CA MET A 17 -0.35 -8.40 -25.50
C MET A 17 -1.19 -8.92 -24.32
N LEU A 18 -1.30 -10.24 -24.16
CA LEU A 18 -2.03 -10.84 -23.03
C LEU A 18 -1.40 -10.47 -21.68
N HIS A 19 -0.07 -10.52 -21.58
CA HIS A 19 0.63 -10.12 -20.36
C HIS A 19 0.51 -8.61 -20.07
N ALA A 20 0.57 -7.77 -21.10
CA ALA A 20 0.34 -6.33 -20.93
C ALA A 20 -1.08 -6.05 -20.41
N GLN A 21 -2.10 -6.72 -20.96
CA GLN A 21 -3.47 -6.57 -20.49
C GLN A 21 -3.63 -7.02 -19.03
N GLU A 22 -2.98 -8.11 -18.63
CA GLU A 22 -3.04 -8.58 -17.24
C GLU A 22 -2.33 -7.62 -16.27
N ILE A 23 -1.21 -7.00 -16.67
CA ILE A 23 -0.55 -5.96 -15.87
C ILE A 23 -1.47 -4.76 -15.66
N LEU A 24 -2.21 -4.34 -16.69
CA LEU A 24 -3.20 -3.25 -16.58
C LEU A 24 -4.35 -3.63 -15.63
N ASN A 25 -4.86 -4.86 -15.73
CA ASN A 25 -5.90 -5.36 -14.84
C ASN A 25 -5.41 -5.40 -13.38
N LEU A 26 -4.19 -5.88 -13.16
CA LEU A 26 -3.55 -5.94 -11.86
C LEU A 26 -3.37 -4.54 -11.27
N LYS A 27 -2.87 -3.58 -12.06
CA LYS A 27 -2.72 -2.17 -11.65
C LYS A 27 -4.05 -1.59 -11.20
N LYS A 28 -5.13 -1.77 -11.97
CA LYS A 28 -6.48 -1.31 -11.61
C LYS A 28 -6.96 -1.91 -10.30
N ARG A 29 -6.85 -3.23 -10.15
CA ARG A 29 -7.30 -3.94 -8.93
C ARG A 29 -6.55 -3.47 -7.69
N LEU A 30 -5.23 -3.27 -7.79
CA LEU A 30 -4.44 -2.75 -6.68
C LEU A 30 -4.86 -1.32 -6.33
N ASN A 31 -5.06 -0.45 -7.32
CA ASN A 31 -5.54 0.91 -7.08
C ASN A 31 -6.90 0.92 -6.36
N GLU A 32 -7.84 0.04 -6.74
CA GLU A 32 -9.15 -0.09 -6.06
C GLU A 32 -9.02 -0.53 -4.60
N ILE A 33 -8.07 -1.42 -4.28
CA ILE A 33 -7.76 -1.82 -2.90
C ILE A 33 -7.26 -0.61 -2.10
N TYR A 34 -6.32 0.18 -2.66
CA TYR A 34 -5.85 1.39 -2.00
C TYR A 34 -6.97 2.40 -1.77
N VAL A 35 -7.83 2.65 -2.77
CA VAL A 35 -9.01 3.53 -2.61
C VAL A 35 -9.88 3.07 -1.44
N LYS A 36 -10.23 1.78 -1.40
CA LYS A 36 -11.07 1.20 -0.36
C LYS A 36 -10.52 1.41 1.05
N HIS A 37 -9.20 1.27 1.22
CA HIS A 37 -8.59 1.26 2.56
C HIS A 37 -8.07 2.63 3.00
N THR A 38 -7.70 3.50 2.07
CA THR A 38 -7.16 4.83 2.39
C THR A 38 -8.22 5.94 2.41
N GLY A 39 -9.38 5.70 1.78
CA GLY A 39 -10.40 6.73 1.57
C GLY A 39 -10.02 7.78 0.51
N GLN A 40 -8.87 7.61 -0.17
CA GLN A 40 -8.44 8.50 -1.24
C GLN A 40 -9.27 8.27 -2.52
N THR A 41 -9.33 9.29 -3.38
CA THR A 41 -9.92 9.14 -4.71
C THR A 41 -9.05 8.24 -5.60
N TYR A 42 -9.65 7.58 -6.58
CA TYR A 42 -8.91 6.73 -7.52
C TYR A 42 -7.78 7.49 -8.24
N LYS A 43 -8.04 8.74 -8.66
CA LYS A 43 -7.03 9.59 -9.31
C LYS A 43 -5.85 9.90 -8.39
N ALA A 44 -6.11 10.19 -7.11
CA ALA A 44 -5.06 10.44 -6.13
C ALA A 44 -4.19 9.20 -5.88
N ILE A 45 -4.79 8.01 -5.86
CA ILE A 45 -4.06 6.73 -5.78
C ILE A 45 -3.24 6.49 -7.05
N GLU A 46 -3.84 6.64 -8.23
CA GLU A 46 -3.15 6.44 -9.50
C GLU A 46 -1.91 7.34 -9.61
N ASP A 47 -2.03 8.63 -9.30
CA ASP A 47 -0.91 9.57 -9.28
C ASP A 47 0.15 9.22 -8.24
N ALA A 48 -0.28 8.73 -7.07
CA ALA A 48 0.63 8.36 -6.00
C ALA A 48 1.43 7.08 -6.27
N LEU A 49 0.86 6.15 -7.03
CA LEU A 49 1.47 4.84 -7.32
C LEU A 49 2.24 4.83 -8.64
N GLU A 50 2.08 5.81 -9.54
CA GLU A 50 2.72 5.79 -10.86
C GLU A 50 4.25 5.67 -10.80
N ARG A 51 4.89 6.20 -9.76
CA ARG A 51 6.32 6.04 -9.49
C ARG A 51 6.52 5.67 -8.03
N ASP A 52 7.74 5.30 -7.69
CA ASP A 52 8.11 5.07 -6.30
C ASP A 52 7.85 6.34 -5.47
N LYS A 53 6.85 6.25 -4.58
CA LYS A 53 6.51 7.32 -3.65
C LYS A 53 6.93 6.91 -2.24
N PHE A 54 7.98 7.55 -1.76
CA PHE A 54 8.46 7.38 -0.39
C PHE A 54 7.65 8.29 0.54
N LEU A 55 7.24 7.75 1.68
CA LEU A 55 6.40 8.41 2.68
C LEU A 55 7.05 8.24 4.04
N THR A 56 7.09 9.29 4.85
CA THR A 56 7.34 9.15 6.29
C THR A 56 6.14 8.46 6.96
N ALA A 57 6.27 8.12 8.24
CA ALA A 57 5.17 7.52 9.00
C ALA A 57 3.95 8.46 9.08
N GLU A 58 4.19 9.76 9.29
CA GLU A 58 3.16 10.80 9.34
C GLU A 58 2.48 10.95 7.98
N MET A 59 3.26 11.01 6.89
CA MET A 59 2.69 11.09 5.55
C MET A 59 1.88 9.84 5.21
N ALA A 60 2.31 8.65 5.63
CA ALA A 60 1.56 7.42 5.42
C ALA A 60 0.23 7.44 6.20
N ARG A 61 0.24 7.97 7.43
CA ARG A 61 -0.98 8.18 8.22
C ARG A 61 -1.93 9.15 7.54
N ASP A 62 -1.43 10.32 7.14
CA ASP A 62 -2.24 11.35 6.51
C ASP A 62 -2.76 10.90 5.13
N PHE A 63 -2.04 10.02 4.45
CA PHE A 63 -2.49 9.39 3.22
C PHE A 63 -3.54 8.28 3.44
N GLY A 64 -3.75 7.83 4.69
CA GLY A 64 -4.71 6.78 5.05
C GLY A 64 -4.16 5.35 4.98
N ILE A 65 -2.84 5.16 4.91
CA ILE A 65 -2.21 3.83 4.87
C ILE A 65 -2.17 3.19 6.25
N VAL A 66 -2.03 4.00 7.30
CA VAL A 66 -2.00 3.57 8.70
C VAL A 66 -2.83 4.53 9.56
N ASP A 67 -3.38 4.04 10.66
CA ASP A 67 -4.25 4.87 11.51
C ASP A 67 -3.47 5.76 12.49
N LYS A 68 -2.32 5.28 12.99
CA LYS A 68 -1.53 5.94 14.04
C LYS A 68 -0.03 5.69 13.85
N VAL A 69 0.76 6.67 14.27
CA VAL A 69 2.22 6.55 14.44
C VAL A 69 2.48 6.44 15.95
N ILE A 70 3.29 5.47 16.38
CA ILE A 70 3.52 5.16 17.79
C ILE A 70 5.02 5.32 18.08
N ASP A 71 5.40 6.34 18.85
CA ASP A 71 6.81 6.61 19.19
C ASP A 71 7.29 5.82 20.41
N LYS A 72 6.39 5.54 21.34
CA LYS A 72 6.65 4.76 22.55
C LYS A 72 5.47 3.84 22.82
N ARG A 73 5.74 2.68 23.39
CA ARG A 73 4.68 1.79 23.86
C ARG A 73 3.83 2.56 24.86
N SER A 74 2.51 2.60 24.65
CA SER A 74 1.58 3.17 25.61
C SER A 74 1.78 2.47 26.96
N GLU A 75 1.93 3.25 28.03
CA GLU A 75 1.74 2.76 29.40
C GLU A 75 0.24 2.51 29.61
N ASP A 76 -0.31 1.57 28.86
CA ASP A 76 -1.67 1.10 29.07
C ASP A 76 -1.63 0.14 30.26
N PRO A 77 -2.27 0.46 31.40
CA PRO A 77 -2.24 -0.39 32.60
C PRO A 77 -2.76 -1.82 32.34
N ALA A 78 -3.49 -2.05 31.24
CA ALA A 78 -3.90 -3.39 30.82
C ALA A 78 -2.76 -4.29 30.31
N ALA A 79 -1.64 -3.71 29.86
CA ALA A 79 -0.48 -4.46 29.36
C ALA A 79 0.51 -4.85 30.48
N ALA A 80 0.54 -4.10 31.58
CA ALA A 80 1.40 -4.36 32.74
C ALA A 80 0.98 -5.60 33.55
N ALA A 81 -0.30 -5.99 33.47
CA ALA A 81 -0.84 -7.16 34.20
C ALA A 81 -0.35 -8.52 33.67
N LYS A 82 0.41 -8.57 32.55
CA LYS A 82 0.93 -9.81 31.97
C LYS A 82 2.42 -10.06 32.23
N THR A 83 3.12 -9.14 32.89
CA THR A 83 4.50 -9.35 33.35
C THR A 83 4.49 -9.75 34.82
N GLY A 84 3.83 -10.88 35.11
CA GLY A 84 4.00 -11.59 36.37
C GLY A 84 5.39 -12.20 36.40
N VAL A 85 6.28 -11.54 37.13
CA VAL A 85 7.54 -12.12 37.60
C VAL A 85 7.20 -13.24 38.59
N THR A 86 7.69 -14.45 38.32
CA THR A 86 8.07 -15.42 39.36
C THR A 86 9.51 -15.14 39.76
#